data_AF-A0A7D5NED8-F1
#
_entry.id   AF-A0A7D5NED8-F1
#
_cell.length_a   1.000
_cell.length_b   1.000
_cell.length_c   1.000
_cell.angle_alpha   90.00
_cell.angle_beta   90.00
_cell.angle_gamma   90.00
#
_symmetry.space_group_name_H-M   'P 1'
#
loop_
_entity.id
_entity.type
_entity.pdbx_description
1 polymer ?
#
loop_
_entity_poly.entity_id
_entity_poly.type
_entity_poly.pdbx_seq_one_letter_code
_entity_poly.pdbx_strand_id
1 'polypeptide(L)'
;MDGWKIALFGTNQYYEIADDSTVDLSTLGVTNPMTDDSWLKFYIKGMSPHKEPYGENEERIGGIQVHNPAQIQTFEIEFIPFVFPDDMDQYEGLFALLRNKYIYLFKGEYNFTNWSIHPDGKAIRISAMPSTEDDYENGIKVVKIKARKEKPVV
;
A
#
# COMPACT_ATOMS: atom_id res chain seq x y z
N MET A 1 -11.17 10.85 -15.94
CA MET A 1 -10.33 9.64 -16.06
C MET A 1 -11.05 8.53 -15.33
N ASP A 2 -11.39 7.45 -16.02
CA ASP A 2 -11.92 6.25 -15.38
C ASP A 2 -10.73 5.48 -14.79
N GLY A 3 -10.73 5.32 -13.48
CA GLY A 3 -9.68 4.62 -12.75
C GLY A 3 -10.18 4.32 -11.35
N TRP A 4 -9.72 3.23 -10.76
CA TRP A 4 -10.09 2.90 -9.40
C TRP A 4 -9.37 3.81 -8.44
N LYS A 5 -10.00 4.12 -7.30
CA LYS A 5 -9.46 5.06 -6.34
C LYS A 5 -9.14 4.37 -5.02
N ILE A 6 -7.93 4.58 -4.52
CA ILE A 6 -7.48 4.16 -3.19
C ILE A 6 -7.20 5.39 -2.32
N ALA A 7 -7.15 5.18 -1.00
CA ALA A 7 -6.71 6.20 -0.06
C ALA A 7 -5.53 5.69 0.78
N LEU A 8 -4.56 6.57 1.01
CA LEU A 8 -3.37 6.33 1.82
C LEU A 8 -3.32 7.34 2.96
N PHE A 9 -2.94 6.86 4.14
CA PHE A 9 -2.65 7.68 5.30
C PHE A 9 -1.26 7.34 5.84
N GLY A 10 -0.40 8.35 5.94
CA GLY A 10 0.94 8.21 6.51
C GLY A 10 1.04 8.92 7.84
N THR A 11 1.62 8.26 8.84
CA THR A 11 1.82 8.83 10.18
C THR A 11 3.07 8.27 10.84
N ASN A 12 3.60 9.01 11.82
CA ASN A 12 4.70 8.56 12.67
C ASN A 12 4.22 7.99 14.01
N GLN A 13 2.92 8.06 14.28
CA GLN A 13 2.30 7.47 15.46
C GLN A 13 1.91 6.02 15.18
N TYR A 14 2.28 5.14 16.10
CA TYR A 14 1.88 3.73 16.03
C TYR A 14 0.40 3.57 16.43
N TYR A 15 -0.36 2.89 15.58
CA TYR A 15 -1.67 2.34 15.93
C TYR A 15 -1.59 0.82 15.92
N GLU A 16 -2.16 0.21 16.95
CA GLU A 16 -2.22 -1.24 17.09
C GLU A 16 -2.99 -1.86 15.93
N ILE A 17 -2.47 -2.97 15.41
CA ILE A 17 -3.06 -3.70 14.29
C ILE A 17 -3.44 -5.11 14.73
N ALA A 18 -4.51 -5.64 14.14
CA ALA A 18 -4.91 -7.02 14.32
C ALA A 18 -3.97 -7.98 13.56
N ASP A 19 -4.14 -9.28 13.80
CA ASP A 19 -3.36 -10.37 13.20
C ASP A 19 -3.37 -10.36 11.66
N ASP A 20 -4.42 -9.81 11.05
CA ASP A 20 -4.59 -9.69 9.59
C ASP A 20 -4.05 -8.37 9.01
N SER A 21 -3.27 -7.64 9.82
CA SER A 21 -2.69 -6.33 9.53
C SER A 21 -3.69 -5.18 9.48
N THR A 22 -4.94 -5.39 9.91
CA THR A 22 -5.98 -4.35 9.83
C THR A 22 -6.03 -3.48 11.08
N VAL A 23 -6.55 -2.27 10.89
CA VAL A 23 -6.87 -1.32 11.95
C VAL A 23 -8.26 -0.74 11.69
N ASP A 24 -9.02 -0.47 12.75
CA ASP A 24 -10.32 0.18 12.63
C ASP A 24 -10.17 1.65 12.22
N LEU A 25 -11.04 2.12 11.32
CA LEU A 25 -11.02 3.51 10.87
C LEU A 25 -11.29 4.48 12.03
N SER A 26 -12.11 4.07 13.01
CA SER A 26 -12.35 4.85 14.24
C SER A 26 -11.08 5.07 15.05
N THR A 27 -10.18 4.07 15.11
CA THR A 27 -8.87 4.19 15.76
C THR A 27 -7.96 5.18 15.03
N LEU A 28 -8.10 5.27 13.71
CA LEU A 28 -7.43 6.29 12.89
C LEU A 28 -8.15 7.65 12.89
N GLY A 29 -9.23 7.80 13.67
CA GLY A 29 -9.96 9.06 13.83
C GLY A 29 -10.85 9.44 12.64
N VAL A 30 -11.18 8.50 11.75
CA VAL A 30 -11.91 8.78 10.51
C VAL A 30 -13.12 7.84 10.35
N THR A 31 -14.19 8.32 9.72
CA THR A 31 -15.34 7.46 9.35
C THR A 31 -15.25 6.99 7.90
N ASN A 32 -14.80 7.85 7.00
CA ASN A 32 -14.62 7.54 5.58
C ASN A 32 -13.36 8.22 5.01
N PRO A 33 -12.27 7.46 4.78
CA PRO A 33 -11.05 7.94 4.14
C PRO A 33 -11.24 8.63 2.78
N MET A 34 -12.30 8.28 2.05
CA MET A 34 -12.54 8.84 0.71
C MET A 34 -13.00 10.29 0.74
N THR A 35 -13.60 10.73 1.85
CA THR A 35 -14.11 12.10 2.04
C THR A 35 -13.30 12.92 3.03
N ASP A 36 -12.33 12.31 3.72
CA ASP A 36 -11.55 12.95 4.78
C ASP A 36 -10.23 13.52 4.27
N ASP A 37 -10.00 14.83 4.41
CA ASP A 37 -8.84 15.53 3.84
C ASP A 37 -7.48 15.10 4.38
N SER A 38 -7.42 14.44 5.55
CA SER A 38 -6.15 13.92 6.09
C SER A 38 -5.62 12.71 5.32
N TRP A 39 -6.45 12.08 4.49
CA TRP A 39 -6.07 10.96 3.63
C TRP A 39 -5.74 11.46 2.22
N LEU A 40 -4.61 11.01 1.66
CA LEU A 40 -4.29 11.23 0.27
C LEU A 40 -5.00 10.19 -0.59
N LYS A 41 -5.72 10.63 -1.62
CA LYS A 41 -6.46 9.73 -2.52
C LYS A 41 -5.81 9.73 -3.88
N PHE A 42 -5.64 8.56 -4.44
CA PHE A 42 -4.97 8.37 -5.72
C PHE A 42 -5.81 7.50 -6.64
N TYR A 43 -5.79 7.84 -7.93
CA TYR A 43 -6.29 6.95 -8.96
C TYR A 43 -5.22 5.94 -9.35
N ILE A 44 -5.64 4.69 -9.48
CA ILE A 44 -4.79 3.56 -9.83
C ILE A 44 -5.33 2.88 -11.08
N LYS A 45 -4.42 2.39 -11.92
CA LYS A 45 -4.75 1.50 -13.02
C LYS A 45 -5.20 0.13 -12.52
N GLY A 46 -4.67 -0.31 -11.38
CA GLY A 46 -4.99 -1.61 -10.79
C GLY A 46 -4.11 -1.94 -9.60
N MET A 47 -4.52 -2.98 -8.88
CA MET A 47 -3.75 -3.54 -7.77
C MET A 47 -3.84 -5.08 -7.77
N SER A 48 -2.70 -5.75 -7.86
CA SER A 48 -2.62 -7.21 -7.95
C SER A 48 -2.09 -7.81 -6.65
N PRO A 49 -2.78 -8.79 -6.03
CA PRO A 49 -2.25 -9.49 -4.87
C PRO A 49 -1.22 -10.55 -5.27
N HIS A 50 -0.12 -10.60 -4.55
CA HIS A 50 0.92 -11.62 -4.65
C HIS A 50 1.19 -12.24 -3.29
N LYS A 51 1.82 -13.43 -3.29
CA LYS A 51 2.33 -14.07 -2.09
C LYS A 51 3.83 -14.22 -2.23
N GLU A 52 4.55 -13.76 -1.22
CA GLU A 52 6.01 -13.84 -1.18
C GLU A 52 6.46 -14.67 0.00
N PRO A 53 7.56 -15.44 -0.13
CA PRO A 53 8.22 -16.06 1.02
C PRO A 53 8.54 -15.00 2.08
N TYR A 54 8.25 -15.33 3.33
CA TYR A 54 8.47 -14.45 4.46
C TYR A 54 9.72 -14.84 5.23
N GLY A 55 10.79 -14.06 5.10
CA GLY A 55 12.09 -14.33 5.71
C GLY A 55 13.09 -14.94 4.73
N GLU A 56 14.34 -15.02 5.13
CA GLU A 56 15.38 -15.72 4.39
C GLU A 56 15.27 -17.23 4.64
N ASN A 57 15.74 -18.05 3.70
CA ASN A 57 15.88 -19.49 3.96
C ASN A 57 16.92 -19.65 5.07
N GLU A 58 16.54 -20.26 6.19
CA GLU A 58 17.50 -20.57 7.24
C GLU A 58 18.50 -21.62 6.72
N GLU A 59 19.76 -21.22 6.61
CA GLU A 59 20.86 -22.14 6.35
C GLU A 59 21.34 -22.73 7.69
N ARG A 60 21.15 -24.03 7.88
CA ARG A 60 21.70 -24.74 9.05
C ARG A 60 23.15 -25.17 8.78
N ILE A 61 23.95 -25.28 9.84
CA ILE A 61 25.28 -25.89 9.82
C ILE A 61 25.14 -27.31 9.26
N GLY A 62 25.64 -27.53 8.03
CA GLY A 62 25.45 -28.78 7.27
C GLY A 62 24.87 -28.62 5.86
N GLY A 63 24.53 -27.39 5.42
CA GLY A 63 24.14 -27.11 4.03
C GLY A 63 22.70 -27.53 3.66
N ILE A 64 21.89 -27.90 4.65
CA ILE A 64 20.45 -28.18 4.44
C ILE A 64 19.69 -26.85 4.52
N GLN A 65 19.15 -26.41 3.39
CA GLN A 65 18.19 -25.30 3.34
C GLN A 65 16.82 -25.81 3.78
N VAL A 66 16.30 -25.26 4.88
CA VAL A 66 14.92 -25.56 5.31
C VAL A 66 13.97 -24.67 4.51
N HIS A 67 13.04 -25.30 3.79
CA HIS A 67 12.01 -24.55 3.08
C HIS A 67 11.17 -23.76 4.10
N ASN A 68 11.10 -22.44 3.93
CA ASN A 68 10.26 -21.59 4.76
C ASN A 68 8.81 -21.58 4.21
N PRO A 69 7.82 -22.19 4.90
CA PRO A 69 6.45 -22.23 4.42
C PRO A 69 5.71 -20.90 4.64
N ALA A 70 6.26 -19.98 5.43
CA ALA A 70 5.61 -18.73 5.74
C ALA A 70 5.56 -17.86 4.48
N GLN A 71 4.34 -17.50 4.08
CA GLN A 71 4.11 -16.54 3.01
C GLN A 71 3.50 -15.27 3.58
N ILE A 72 3.85 -14.14 2.99
CA ILE A 72 3.24 -12.85 3.27
C ILE A 72 2.55 -12.32 2.03
N GLN A 73 1.41 -11.67 2.23
CA GLN A 73 0.68 -11.05 1.14
C GLN A 73 1.33 -9.70 0.80
N THR A 74 1.64 -9.53 -0.47
CA THR A 74 2.04 -8.27 -1.08
C THR A 74 1.01 -7.82 -2.09
N PHE A 75 0.97 -6.53 -2.38
CA PHE A 75 0.14 -5.93 -3.41
C PHE A 75 1.04 -5.12 -4.31
N GLU A 76 0.93 -5.32 -5.62
CA GLU A 76 1.52 -4.42 -6.60
C GLU A 76 0.44 -3.43 -7.03
N ILE A 77 0.65 -2.14 -6.74
CA ILE A 77 -0.27 -1.05 -7.04
C ILE A 77 0.34 -0.23 -8.18
N GLU A 78 -0.33 -0.15 -9.32
CA GLU A 78 0.09 0.70 -10.43
C GLU A 78 -0.79 1.96 -10.47
N PHE A 79 -0.15 3.13 -10.34
CA PHE A 79 -0.84 4.42 -10.35
C PHE A 79 -1.18 4.83 -11.79
N ILE A 80 -2.21 5.66 -11.94
CA ILE A 80 -2.37 6.41 -13.20
C ILE A 80 -1.12 7.29 -13.38
N PRO A 81 -0.58 7.44 -14.61
CA PRO A 81 0.60 8.25 -14.84
C PRO A 81 0.36 9.70 -14.38
N PHE A 82 1.32 10.25 -13.65
CA PHE A 82 1.31 11.65 -13.25
C PHE A 82 1.79 12.49 -14.42
N VAL A 83 1.00 13.47 -14.86
CA VAL A 83 1.33 14.35 -15.98
C VAL A 83 2.08 15.58 -15.48
N PHE A 84 3.24 15.85 -16.06
CA PHE A 84 3.99 17.07 -15.76
C PHE A 84 3.44 18.26 -16.56
N PRO A 85 3.28 19.46 -15.94
CA PRO A 85 3.55 19.78 -14.54
C PRO A 85 2.33 19.59 -13.62
N ASP A 86 1.15 19.36 -14.18
CA ASP A 86 -0.15 19.49 -13.50
C ASP A 86 -0.31 18.56 -12.27
N ASP A 87 0.25 17.35 -12.32
CA ASP A 87 0.12 16.35 -11.25
C ASP A 87 1.34 16.30 -10.31
N MET A 88 2.30 17.24 -10.43
CA MET A 88 3.52 17.22 -9.63
C MET A 88 3.26 17.34 -8.12
N ASP A 89 2.25 18.11 -7.71
CA ASP A 89 1.89 18.23 -6.29
C ASP A 89 1.38 16.89 -5.73
N GLN A 90 0.64 16.11 -6.52
CA GLN A 90 0.17 14.78 -6.12
C GLN A 90 1.32 13.79 -6.05
N TYR A 91 2.24 13.84 -7.03
CA TYR A 91 3.44 13.03 -7.04
C TYR A 91 4.31 13.29 -5.80
N GLU A 92 4.63 14.55 -5.51
CA GLU A 92 5.41 14.92 -4.33
C GLU A 92 4.66 14.57 -3.02
N GLY A 93 3.35 14.77 -2.99
CA GLY A 93 2.49 14.36 -1.87
C GLY A 93 2.56 12.86 -1.58
N LEU A 94 2.56 12.02 -2.62
CA LEU A 94 2.75 10.58 -2.49
C LEU A 94 4.10 10.26 -1.84
N PHE A 95 5.20 10.78 -2.39
CA PHE A 95 6.53 10.49 -1.86
C PHE A 95 6.75 11.07 -0.46
N ALA A 96 6.15 12.21 -0.14
CA ALA A 96 6.14 12.74 1.22
C ALA A 96 5.38 11.81 2.19
N LEU A 97 4.23 11.28 1.79
CA LEU A 97 3.47 10.30 2.58
C LEU A 97 4.28 9.04 2.82
N LEU A 98 4.96 8.51 1.79
CA LEU A 98 5.75 7.28 1.87
C LEU A 98 6.99 7.39 2.77
N ARG A 99 7.39 8.61 3.20
CA ARG A 99 8.47 8.81 4.18
C ARG A 99 8.02 8.59 5.63
N ASN A 100 6.71 8.50 5.89
CA ASN A 100 6.19 8.25 7.23
C ASN A 100 6.49 6.82 7.68
N LYS A 101 6.65 6.63 8.99
CA LYS A 101 6.96 5.30 9.57
C LYS A 101 5.85 4.28 9.38
N TYR A 102 4.60 4.71 9.44
CA TYR A 102 3.44 3.84 9.34
C TYR A 102 2.52 4.33 8.21
N ILE A 103 2.15 3.42 7.32
CA ILE A 103 1.30 3.70 6.17
C ILE A 103 0.09 2.78 6.22
N TYR A 104 -1.09 3.37 6.02
CA TYR A 104 -2.37 2.68 6.01
C TYR A 104 -3.02 2.83 4.65
N LEU A 105 -3.46 1.72 4.08
CA LEU A 105 -4.12 1.62 2.79
C LEU A 105 -5.61 1.32 2.97
N PHE A 106 -6.44 2.07 2.26
CA PHE A 106 -7.87 1.88 2.18
C PHE A 106 -8.29 1.68 0.72
N LYS A 107 -9.14 0.67 0.46
CA LYS A 107 -9.53 0.24 -0.89
C LYS A 107 -10.31 1.28 -1.69
N GLY A 108 -11.01 2.21 -1.03
CA GLY A 108 -11.84 3.22 -1.70
C GLY A 108 -12.89 2.60 -2.62
N GLU A 109 -12.74 2.84 -3.92
CA GLU A 109 -13.61 2.35 -4.99
C GLU A 109 -13.10 1.04 -5.62
N TYR A 110 -11.91 0.58 -5.24
CA TYR A 110 -11.31 -0.66 -5.70
C TYR A 110 -11.90 -1.87 -4.95
N ASN A 111 -13.07 -2.34 -5.37
CA ASN A 111 -13.74 -3.49 -4.76
C ASN A 111 -14.20 -4.49 -5.82
N PHE A 112 -13.79 -5.76 -5.69
CA PHE A 112 -14.33 -6.86 -6.48
C PHE A 112 -15.23 -7.71 -5.60
N THR A 113 -16.36 -8.19 -6.13
CA THR A 113 -17.37 -8.96 -5.38
C THR A 113 -16.79 -10.16 -4.62
N ASN A 114 -15.68 -10.73 -5.09
CA ASN A 114 -15.03 -11.90 -4.49
C ASN A 114 -13.65 -11.59 -3.88
N TRP A 115 -13.23 -10.33 -3.82
CA TRP A 115 -11.93 -9.95 -3.29
C TRP A 115 -11.96 -8.57 -2.62
N SER A 116 -11.74 -8.58 -1.30
CA SER A 116 -11.57 -7.38 -0.49
C SER A 116 -10.21 -7.45 0.22
N ILE A 117 -9.42 -6.39 0.14
CA ILE A 117 -8.09 -6.33 0.78
C ILE A 117 -8.15 -6.27 2.32
N HIS A 118 -9.25 -5.72 2.84
CA HIS A 118 -9.60 -5.62 4.26
C HIS A 118 -11.14 -5.62 4.38
N PRO A 119 -11.71 -5.97 5.55
CA PRO A 119 -13.15 -5.82 5.80
C PRO A 119 -13.60 -4.35 5.77
N ASP A 120 -14.91 -4.11 5.67
CA ASP A 120 -15.45 -2.75 5.74
C ASP A 120 -15.21 -2.12 7.12
N GLY A 121 -15.08 -0.79 7.17
CA GLY A 121 -14.77 -0.06 8.41
C GLY A 121 -13.31 -0.18 8.88
N LYS A 122 -12.44 -0.83 8.09
CA LYS A 122 -11.02 -1.02 8.40
C LYS A 122 -10.11 -0.46 7.32
N ALA A 123 -8.85 -0.23 7.67
CA ALA A 123 -7.74 -0.02 6.74
C ALA A 123 -6.65 -1.06 7.02
N ILE A 124 -5.69 -1.20 6.11
CA ILE A 124 -4.59 -2.14 6.27
C ILE A 124 -3.25 -1.44 6.40
N ARG A 125 -2.45 -1.83 7.40
CA ARG A 125 -1.09 -1.32 7.56
C ARG A 125 -0.14 -2.01 6.59
N ILE A 126 0.65 -1.22 5.87
CA ILE A 126 1.56 -1.70 4.84
C ILE A 126 2.95 -1.07 4.98
N SER A 127 3.97 -1.84 4.58
CA SER A 127 5.25 -1.29 4.14
C SER A 127 5.18 -1.05 2.64
N ALA A 128 5.54 0.15 2.17
CA ALA A 128 5.46 0.50 0.75
C ALA A 128 6.85 0.72 0.16
N MET A 129 7.13 0.09 -0.98
CA MET A 129 8.36 0.26 -1.75
C MET A 129 8.00 0.81 -3.14
N PRO A 130 8.19 2.12 -3.38
CA PRO A 130 7.89 2.73 -4.67
C PRO A 130 9.00 2.47 -5.70
N SER A 131 8.61 2.35 -6.96
CA SER A 131 9.47 2.49 -8.14
C SER A 131 8.86 3.50 -9.10
N THR A 132 9.71 4.29 -9.76
CA THR A 132 9.30 5.33 -10.72
C THR A 132 9.98 5.08 -12.05
N GLU A 133 9.21 5.17 -13.12
CA GLU A 133 9.68 5.18 -14.49
C GLU A 133 9.34 6.53 -15.12
N ASP A 134 10.36 7.20 -15.67
CA ASP A 134 10.23 8.52 -16.28
C ASP A 134 10.09 8.40 -17.80
N ASP A 135 9.03 8.97 -18.35
CA ASP A 135 8.85 9.15 -19.79
C ASP A 135 8.93 10.65 -20.11
N TYR A 136 10.14 11.08 -20.47
CA TYR A 136 10.44 12.47 -20.80
C TYR A 136 9.82 12.93 -22.12
N GLU A 137 9.53 12.02 -23.05
CA GLU A 137 8.95 12.36 -24.35
C GLU A 137 7.49 12.74 -24.21
N ASN A 138 6.75 11.98 -23.38
CA ASN A 138 5.33 12.23 -23.12
C ASN A 138 5.09 13.11 -21.88
N GLY A 139 6.14 13.45 -21.13
CA GLY A 139 6.05 14.30 -19.94
C GLY A 139 5.27 13.63 -18.81
N ILE A 140 5.40 12.32 -18.64
CA ILE A 140 4.68 11.55 -17.62
C ILE A 140 5.63 10.77 -16.71
N LYS A 141 5.18 10.55 -15.47
CA LYS A 141 5.83 9.67 -14.50
C LYS A 141 4.92 8.51 -14.15
N VAL A 142 5.41 7.29 -14.33
CA VAL A 142 4.68 6.07 -13.96
C VAL A 142 5.21 5.56 -12.63
N VAL A 143 4.35 5.50 -11.62
CA VAL A 143 4.72 5.03 -10.28
C VAL A 143 4.07 3.67 -10.03
N LYS A 144 4.87 2.74 -9.51
CA LYS A 144 4.39 1.46 -8.97
C LYS A 144 4.78 1.36 -7.50
N ILE A 145 3.88 0.85 -6.67
CA ILE A 145 4.17 0.58 -5.25
C ILE A 145 3.99 -0.91 -4.99
N LYS A 146 5.05 -1.51 -4.47
CA LYS A 146 4.96 -2.82 -3.83
C LYS A 146 4.62 -2.62 -2.36
N ALA A 147 3.37 -2.91 -2.00
CA ALA A 147 2.84 -2.79 -0.65
C ALA A 147 2.80 -4.15 0.05
N ARG A 148 3.55 -4.33 1.14
CA ARG A 148 3.58 -5.55 1.94
C ARG A 148 2.75 -5.37 3.20
N LYS A 149 1.85 -6.31 3.50
CA LYS A 149 1.12 -6.31 4.79
C LYS A 149 2.10 -6.38 5.96
N GLU A 150 1.92 -5.57 7.01
CA GLU A 150 2.78 -5.64 8.20
C GLU A 150 2.18 -6.53 9.28
N LYS A 151 3.01 -7.33 9.98
CA LYS A 151 2.54 -8.11 11.13
C LYS A 151 2.46 -7.24 12.40
N PRO A 152 1.54 -7.55 13.33
CA PRO A 152 1.57 -6.94 14.65
C PRO A 152 2.93 -7.16 15.31
N VAL A 153 3.40 -6.14 16.04
CA VAL A 153 4.60 -6.25 16.88
C VAL A 153 4.15 -6.97 18.16
N VAL A 154 4.65 -8.20 18.35
CA VAL A 154 4.43 -9.01 19.57
C VAL A 154 5.46 -8.65 20.63
#